data_AF-A0A938BKJ7-F1
#
_entry.id   AF-A0A938BKJ7-F1
#
_cell.length_a   1.000
_cell.length_b   1.000
_cell.length_c   1.000
_cell.angle_alpha   90.00
_cell.angle_beta   90.00
_cell.angle_gamma   90.00
#
_symmetry.space_group_name_H-M   'P 1'
#
loop_
_entity.id
_entity.type
_entity.pdbx_description
1 polymer ?
#
loop_
_entity_poly.entity_id
_entity_poly.type
_entity_poly.pdbx_seq_one_letter_code
_entity_poly.pdbx_strand_id
1 'polypeptide(L)'
;MTRRAWFALALLGGAAHAAPLTVIRSTDFLPNPAFRPLHPNAHAEGAGPVEQIGEVAILQGDDTLVSDGGSGRYGIAWSGETQNPPEITKRFFTAYPDEFDAVVVFTTFTDHGARGALAYEISTKQTVRGLGQMRFDDTDNWGGKNLYSFINMMRWDQWPDMDGLPLTDPRSVVYSTLGQEFAHRWLSFLRYKNRAGVVSQAMLGRDKAHWASTLQAFGSVMDGQLWSDNKDGTF
;
A
#
# COMPACT_ATOMS: atom_id res chain seq x y z
N MET A 1 19.93 0.09 30.02
CA MET A 1 18.86 1.08 30.27
C MET A 1 17.83 0.96 29.15
N THR A 2 16.84 0.10 29.35
CA THR A 2 15.73 -0.14 28.41
C THR A 2 14.78 1.05 28.46
N ARG A 3 14.80 1.90 27.44
CA ARG A 3 13.75 2.91 27.25
C ARG A 3 12.51 2.19 26.74
N ARG A 4 11.63 1.82 27.67
CA ARG A 4 10.27 1.40 27.37
C ARG A 4 9.50 2.65 26.94
N ALA A 5 9.07 2.73 25.69
CA ALA A 5 8.03 3.68 25.29
C ALA A 5 6.68 3.05 25.66
N TRP A 6 5.94 3.70 26.54
CA TRP A 6 4.59 3.31 26.93
C TRP A 6 3.66 4.53 26.92
N PHE A 7 2.48 4.30 26.33
CA PHE A 7 1.18 5.02 26.37
C PHE A 7 1.11 6.42 25.72
N ALA A 8 0.19 6.73 24.79
CA ALA A 8 -1.28 6.53 24.59
C ALA A 8 -2.08 7.79 24.98
N LEU A 9 -3.03 8.20 24.14
CA LEU A 9 -4.46 8.30 24.48
C LEU A 9 -5.23 9.05 23.39
N ALA A 10 -6.22 8.36 22.79
CA ALA A 10 -7.32 8.99 22.10
C ALA A 10 -8.20 9.73 23.11
N LEU A 11 -8.43 11.03 22.93
CA LEU A 11 -9.51 11.77 23.58
C LEU A 11 -10.00 12.89 22.66
N LEU A 12 -11.05 12.61 21.89
CA LEU A 12 -12.17 13.54 21.83
C LEU A 12 -13.31 12.91 22.61
N GLY A 13 -13.30 13.11 23.92
CA GLY A 13 -14.49 13.02 24.75
C GLY A 13 -15.42 14.17 24.42
N GLY A 14 -16.11 14.06 23.29
CA GLY A 14 -17.35 14.77 23.05
C GLY A 14 -18.48 13.79 23.22
N ALA A 15 -19.05 13.69 24.42
CA ALA A 15 -20.45 13.30 24.57
C ALA A 15 -21.32 14.44 24.02
N ALA A 16 -21.18 14.71 22.73
CA ALA A 16 -22.20 15.31 21.90
C ALA A 16 -22.59 14.18 20.96
N HIS A 17 -23.88 13.94 20.79
CA HIS A 17 -24.36 13.06 19.73
C HIS A 17 -23.63 13.46 18.44
N ALA A 18 -22.67 12.64 18.02
CA ALA A 18 -22.19 12.68 16.66
C ALA A 18 -23.41 12.25 15.86
N ALA A 19 -24.21 13.24 15.44
CA ALA A 19 -25.10 13.04 14.33
C ALA A 19 -24.23 12.39 13.25
N PRO A 20 -24.60 11.20 12.74
CA PRO A 20 -23.82 10.54 11.72
C PRO A 20 -23.51 11.58 10.66
N LEU A 21 -22.22 11.73 10.30
CA LEU A 21 -21.79 12.65 9.25
C LEU A 21 -22.70 12.41 8.05
N THR A 22 -23.66 13.31 7.86
CA THR A 22 -24.64 13.20 6.80
C THR A 22 -23.90 13.57 5.53
N VAL A 23 -23.37 12.52 4.90
CA VAL A 23 -23.00 12.45 3.48
C VAL A 23 -21.69 13.18 3.12
N ILE A 24 -20.56 12.51 3.37
CA ILE A 24 -19.51 12.39 2.35
C ILE A 24 -19.71 11.01 1.70
N ARG A 25 -20.80 10.86 0.97
CA ARG A 25 -20.93 9.77 0.02
C ARG A 25 -21.19 10.41 -1.31
N SER A 26 -20.38 10.08 -2.30
CA SER A 26 -20.85 10.17 -3.68
C SER A 26 -22.17 9.41 -3.72
N THR A 27 -23.23 9.97 -4.30
CA THR A 27 -24.57 9.37 -4.28
C THR A 27 -24.63 8.03 -5.01
N ASP A 28 -23.55 7.67 -5.71
CA ASP A 28 -23.27 6.41 -6.39
C ASP A 28 -22.26 5.52 -5.65
N PHE A 29 -21.68 5.95 -4.51
CA PHE A 29 -20.86 5.08 -3.68
C PHE A 29 -21.76 4.10 -2.94
N LEU A 30 -22.00 2.98 -3.62
CA LEU A 30 -22.50 1.77 -3.02
C LEU A 30 -21.30 1.09 -2.38
N PRO A 31 -21.10 1.15 -1.04
CA PRO A 31 -20.12 0.28 -0.39
C PRO A 31 -20.44 -1.13 -0.85
N ASN A 32 -19.39 -1.88 -1.19
CA ASN A 32 -19.55 -3.23 -1.69
C ASN A 32 -20.52 -3.98 -0.75
N PRO A 33 -21.71 -4.42 -1.21
CA PRO A 33 -22.68 -5.06 -0.34
C PRO A 33 -22.17 -6.40 0.21
N ALA A 34 -21.09 -6.92 -0.36
CA ALA A 34 -20.34 -8.07 0.15
C ALA A 34 -19.21 -7.68 1.14
N PHE A 35 -19.10 -6.40 1.52
CA PHE A 35 -18.12 -5.96 2.52
C PHE A 35 -18.42 -6.65 3.85
N ARG A 36 -17.46 -7.42 4.33
CA ARG A 36 -17.50 -8.06 5.64
C ARG A 36 -16.57 -7.27 6.55
N PRO A 37 -17.04 -6.82 7.73
CA PRO A 37 -16.14 -6.25 8.72
C PRO A 37 -14.99 -7.21 9.00
N LEU A 38 -13.80 -6.66 9.24
CA LEU A 38 -12.68 -7.47 9.71
C LEU A 38 -13.07 -8.10 11.04
N HIS A 39 -12.87 -9.40 11.19
CA HIS A 39 -13.11 -10.11 12.44
C HIS A 39 -11.83 -10.80 12.89
N PRO A 40 -11.31 -10.47 14.08
CA PRO A 40 -10.15 -11.17 14.58
C PRO A 40 -10.51 -12.61 14.96
N ASN A 41 -9.58 -13.53 14.71
CA ASN A 41 -9.60 -14.89 15.23
C ASN A 41 -9.63 -14.82 16.76
N ALA A 42 -10.50 -15.61 17.39
CA ALA A 42 -10.68 -15.65 18.84
C ALA A 42 -9.45 -16.17 19.64
N HIS A 43 -8.32 -16.45 18.99
CA HIS A 43 -7.18 -17.21 19.54
C HIS A 43 -5.81 -16.54 19.38
N ALA A 44 -5.72 -15.25 19.10
CA ALA A 44 -4.44 -14.55 19.02
C ALA A 44 -3.83 -14.26 20.41
N GLU A 45 -3.61 -15.29 21.24
CA GLU A 45 -2.79 -15.17 22.44
C GLU A 45 -1.32 -15.44 22.07
N GLY A 46 -0.48 -14.40 22.08
CA GLY A 46 0.98 -14.57 22.16
C GLY A 46 1.87 -13.89 21.11
N ALA A 47 1.34 -13.26 20.06
CA ALA A 47 2.14 -12.71 18.95
C ALA A 47 2.42 -11.18 19.03
N GLY A 48 2.23 -10.56 20.19
CA GLY A 48 2.17 -9.10 20.33
C GLY A 48 0.76 -8.56 20.02
N PRO A 49 0.41 -7.33 20.45
CA PRO A 49 -0.96 -6.84 20.32
C PRO A 49 -1.25 -6.44 18.87
N VAL A 50 -2.12 -7.23 18.24
CA VAL A 50 -2.90 -6.81 17.08
C VAL A 50 -4.26 -6.38 17.61
N GLU A 51 -4.56 -5.09 17.51
CA GLU A 51 -5.84 -4.51 17.92
C GLU A 51 -6.63 -4.08 16.68
N GLN A 52 -7.96 -4.07 16.77
CA GLN A 52 -8.81 -3.54 15.71
C GLN A 52 -9.59 -2.34 16.19
N ILE A 53 -9.53 -1.24 15.43
CA ILE A 53 -10.38 -0.06 15.62
C ILE A 53 -11.18 0.15 14.34
N GLY A 54 -12.46 -0.21 14.37
CA GLY A 54 -13.32 -0.17 13.19
C GLY A 54 -12.81 -1.10 12.10
N GLU A 55 -12.39 -0.52 10.96
CA GLU A 55 -11.88 -1.24 9.78
C GLU A 55 -10.35 -1.27 9.71
N VAL A 56 -9.67 -0.74 10.74
CA VAL A 56 -8.21 -0.65 10.78
C VAL A 56 -7.67 -1.65 11.80
N ALA A 57 -6.75 -2.50 11.35
CA ALA A 57 -5.91 -3.30 12.24
C ALA A 57 -4.68 -2.46 12.65
N ILE A 58 -4.40 -2.44 13.94
CA ILE A 58 -3.26 -1.77 14.57
C ILE A 58 -2.31 -2.84 15.05
N LEU A 59 -1.11 -2.84 14.50
CA LEU A 59 -0.03 -3.74 14.91
C LEU A 59 0.96 -2.92 15.73
N GLN A 60 1.13 -3.26 17.01
CA GLN A 60 2.19 -2.66 17.80
C GLN A 60 3.55 -3.15 17.31
N GLY A 61 4.41 -2.20 16.93
CA GLY A 61 5.81 -2.48 16.62
C GLY A 61 6.59 -2.91 17.86
N ASP A 62 7.46 -3.90 17.69
CA ASP A 62 8.47 -4.33 18.65
C ASP A 62 9.80 -4.57 17.91
N ASP A 63 10.81 -5.09 18.62
CA ASP A 63 12.14 -5.35 18.07
C ASP A 63 12.18 -6.45 17.00
N THR A 64 11.08 -7.19 16.80
CA THR A 64 10.94 -8.17 15.71
C THR A 64 10.36 -7.56 14.44
N LEU A 65 9.56 -6.50 14.55
CA LEU A 65 8.92 -5.82 13.40
C LEU A 65 9.57 -4.50 13.02
N VAL A 66 10.25 -3.85 13.97
CA VAL A 66 10.80 -2.50 13.81
C VAL A 66 12.18 -2.45 14.46
N SER A 67 13.16 -1.93 13.73
CA SER A 67 14.53 -1.77 14.23
C SER A 67 15.11 -0.46 13.72
N ASP A 68 16.06 0.11 14.46
CA ASP A 68 16.83 1.27 14.06
C ASP A 68 18.29 0.93 13.73
N GLY A 69 18.68 -0.35 13.85
CA GLY A 69 20.06 -0.81 13.70
C GLY A 69 21.06 -0.08 14.60
N GLY A 70 20.62 0.52 15.71
CA GLY A 70 21.43 1.36 16.60
C GLY A 70 21.67 2.79 16.11
N SER A 71 21.05 3.20 14.99
CA SER A 71 21.21 4.53 14.39
C SER A 71 20.18 5.57 14.87
N GLY A 72 19.16 5.15 15.62
CA GLY A 72 18.00 5.98 15.96
C GLY A 72 17.03 6.23 14.79
N ARG A 73 17.31 5.70 13.60
CA ARG A 73 16.44 5.79 12.41
C ARG A 73 15.66 4.50 12.24
N TYR A 74 14.44 4.48 12.76
CA TYR A 74 13.56 3.31 12.68
C TYR A 74 13.19 2.95 11.24
N GLY A 75 13.04 1.66 10.98
CA GLY A 75 12.50 1.09 9.75
C GLY A 75 11.78 -0.23 10.04
N ILE A 76 10.94 -0.67 9.10
CA ILE A 76 10.37 -2.02 9.15
C ILE A 76 11.52 -3.04 9.16
N ALA A 77 11.60 -3.80 10.26
CA ALA A 77 12.61 -4.77 10.66
C ALA A 77 13.87 -4.71 9.80
N TRP A 78 14.81 -3.88 10.24
CA TRP A 78 16.09 -3.63 9.59
C TRP A 78 17.18 -4.51 10.20
N SER A 79 17.43 -5.69 9.62
CA SER A 79 18.61 -6.51 9.96
C SER A 79 19.62 -6.42 8.84
N GLY A 80 20.82 -5.90 9.11
CA GLY A 80 21.90 -5.84 8.12
C GLY A 80 21.53 -5.13 6.81
N GLU A 81 20.79 -4.02 6.90
CA GLU A 81 20.31 -3.23 5.74
C GLU A 81 19.16 -3.82 4.92
N THR A 82 18.57 -4.93 5.36
CA THR A 82 17.42 -5.54 4.68
C THR A 82 16.16 -5.30 5.51
N GLN A 83 15.11 -4.75 4.88
CA GLN A 83 13.78 -4.69 5.47
C GLN A 83 13.17 -6.10 5.52
N ASN A 84 12.38 -6.40 6.56
CA ASN A 84 11.61 -7.64 6.64
C ASN A 84 10.09 -7.41 6.76
N PRO A 85 9.44 -6.86 5.70
CA PRO A 85 7.98 -6.73 5.65
C PRO A 85 7.18 -8.03 5.89
N PRO A 86 7.65 -9.23 5.49
CA PRO A 86 6.90 -10.46 5.73
C PRO A 86 6.55 -10.73 7.20
N GLU A 87 7.34 -10.27 8.18
CA GLU A 87 6.99 -10.45 9.60
C GLU A 87 5.75 -9.64 10.02
N ILE A 88 5.48 -8.51 9.35
CA ILE A 88 4.25 -7.74 9.57
C ILE A 88 3.03 -8.56 9.14
N THR A 89 3.07 -9.17 7.95
CA THR A 89 1.94 -9.95 7.45
C THR A 89 1.77 -11.25 8.23
N LYS A 90 2.86 -11.93 8.58
CA LYS A 90 2.79 -13.11 9.49
C LYS A 90 2.11 -12.74 10.80
N ARG A 91 2.46 -11.61 11.41
CA ARG A 91 1.81 -11.15 12.64
C ARG A 91 0.33 -10.83 12.41
N PHE A 92 0.00 -10.14 11.33
CA PHE A 92 -1.39 -9.87 10.95
C PHE A 92 -2.22 -11.16 10.84
N PHE A 93 -1.71 -12.19 10.16
CA PHE A 93 -2.40 -13.47 9.98
C PHE A 93 -2.45 -14.35 11.24
N THR A 94 -1.78 -13.98 12.35
CA THR A 94 -2.08 -14.61 13.65
C THR A 94 -3.45 -14.19 14.19
N ALA A 95 -3.89 -12.98 13.84
CA ALA A 95 -5.13 -12.39 14.31
C ALA A 95 -6.25 -12.45 13.28
N TYR A 96 -5.98 -12.65 11.99
CA TYR A 96 -7.00 -12.67 10.94
C TYR A 96 -6.92 -13.91 10.06
N PRO A 97 -8.04 -14.40 9.51
CA PRO A 97 -8.00 -15.48 8.52
C PRO A 97 -7.29 -15.06 7.24
N ASP A 98 -6.77 -16.04 6.50
CA ASP A 98 -6.11 -15.85 5.20
C ASP A 98 -7.16 -15.61 4.09
N GLU A 99 -7.79 -14.43 4.10
CA GLU A 99 -8.84 -14.03 3.15
C GLU A 99 -8.54 -12.70 2.43
N PHE A 100 -7.30 -12.20 2.56
CA PHE A 100 -6.89 -10.90 2.05
C PHE A 100 -6.02 -11.03 0.80
N ASP A 101 -6.41 -10.36 -0.27
CA ASP A 101 -5.58 -10.24 -1.47
C ASP A 101 -4.43 -9.24 -1.28
N ALA A 102 -4.60 -8.23 -0.43
CA ALA A 102 -3.56 -7.24 -0.15
C ALA A 102 -3.58 -6.80 1.30
N VAL A 103 -2.40 -6.49 1.85
CA VAL A 103 -2.22 -5.82 3.13
C VAL A 103 -1.59 -4.46 2.87
N VAL A 104 -2.33 -3.39 3.21
CA VAL A 104 -1.85 -2.01 3.11
C VAL A 104 -1.44 -1.53 4.50
N VAL A 105 -0.21 -1.05 4.62
CA VAL A 105 0.40 -0.60 5.87
C VAL A 105 0.65 0.89 5.81
N PHE A 106 0.28 1.58 6.88
CA PHE A 106 0.77 2.91 7.19
C PHE A 106 1.56 2.83 8.49
N THR A 107 2.73 3.45 8.54
CA THR A 107 3.56 3.52 9.73
C THR A 107 3.28 4.78 10.53
N THR A 108 3.54 4.73 11.84
CA THR A 108 3.52 5.91 12.73
C THR A 108 4.90 6.57 12.86
N PHE A 109 5.88 6.08 12.11
CA PHE A 109 7.25 6.56 12.06
C PHE A 109 7.72 6.65 10.60
N THR A 110 8.73 7.47 10.34
CA THR A 110 9.38 7.47 9.03
C THR A 110 10.14 6.17 8.84
N ASP A 111 9.76 5.36 7.85
CA ASP A 111 10.46 4.12 7.52
C ASP A 111 11.76 4.42 6.78
N HIS A 112 12.85 4.56 7.52
CA HIS A 112 14.17 4.85 6.94
C HIS A 112 14.78 3.65 6.20
N GLY A 113 14.16 2.47 6.30
CA GLY A 113 14.59 1.30 5.56
C GLY A 113 14.22 1.35 4.08
N ALA A 114 13.13 2.04 3.74
CA ALA A 114 12.64 2.19 2.37
C ALA A 114 13.27 3.42 1.70
N ARG A 115 14.59 3.39 1.55
CA ARG A 115 15.39 4.55 1.10
C ARG A 115 14.91 5.07 -0.26
N GLY A 116 14.42 6.31 -0.27
CA GLY A 116 14.02 7.03 -1.49
C GLY A 116 12.64 6.63 -2.03
N ALA A 117 11.93 5.72 -1.37
CA ALA A 117 10.56 5.38 -1.74
C ALA A 117 9.56 6.30 -1.04
N LEU A 118 8.59 6.80 -1.79
CA LEU A 118 7.44 7.54 -1.24
C LEU A 118 6.38 6.59 -0.69
N ALA A 119 6.18 5.48 -1.40
CA ALA A 119 5.42 4.29 -1.07
C ALA A 119 5.98 3.15 -1.94
N TYR A 120 5.64 1.91 -1.64
CA TYR A 120 6.01 0.78 -2.49
C TYR A 120 5.05 -0.40 -2.35
N GLU A 121 4.98 -1.20 -3.41
CA GLU A 121 4.38 -2.53 -3.41
C GLU A 121 5.46 -3.62 -3.45
N ILE A 122 5.18 -4.72 -2.75
CA ILE A 122 5.89 -5.99 -2.90
C ILE A 122 4.87 -7.06 -3.24
N SER A 123 4.93 -7.56 -4.47
CA SER A 123 4.13 -8.70 -4.90
C SER A 123 4.60 -9.97 -4.20
N THR A 124 3.68 -10.68 -3.57
CA THR A 124 3.95 -11.97 -2.90
C THR A 124 3.71 -13.16 -3.85
N LYS A 125 2.87 -13.00 -4.88
CA LYS A 125 2.52 -14.06 -5.83
C LYS A 125 2.01 -13.49 -7.15
N GLN A 126 2.53 -13.92 -8.29
CA GLN A 126 2.04 -13.54 -9.62
C GLN A 126 1.54 -14.76 -10.40
N THR A 127 0.23 -14.83 -10.63
CA THR A 127 -0.40 -15.95 -11.34
C THR A 127 -0.77 -15.63 -12.79
N VAL A 128 -0.87 -14.34 -13.14
CA VAL A 128 -1.34 -13.85 -14.43
C VAL A 128 -0.20 -13.86 -15.46
N ARG A 129 -0.52 -14.20 -16.71
CA ARG A 129 0.41 -14.15 -17.85
C ARG A 129 0.18 -12.89 -18.67
N GLY A 130 1.19 -12.47 -19.41
CA GLY A 130 1.09 -11.35 -20.35
C GLY A 130 1.32 -9.97 -19.73
N LEU A 131 1.52 -9.89 -18.40
CA LEU A 131 1.84 -8.65 -17.71
C LEU A 131 3.31 -8.22 -17.88
N GLY A 132 4.15 -9.08 -18.46
CA GLY A 132 5.59 -8.83 -18.59
C GLY A 132 6.40 -9.09 -17.32
N GLN A 133 5.76 -9.59 -16.26
CA GLN A 133 6.41 -10.15 -15.07
C GLN A 133 6.51 -11.68 -15.14
N MET A 134 7.48 -12.25 -14.41
CA MET A 134 7.56 -13.69 -14.20
C MET A 134 6.42 -14.15 -13.28
N ARG A 135 5.94 -15.38 -13.48
CA ARG A 135 5.03 -16.01 -12.52
C ARG A 135 5.84 -16.57 -11.36
N PHE A 136 5.41 -16.31 -10.15
CA PHE A 136 6.04 -16.81 -8.92
C PHE A 136 5.00 -16.91 -7.81
N ASP A 137 5.35 -17.61 -6.75
CA ASP A 137 4.57 -17.70 -5.52
C ASP A 137 5.55 -17.76 -4.35
N ASP A 138 5.56 -16.70 -3.56
CA ASP A 138 6.38 -16.54 -2.36
C ASP A 138 5.51 -16.53 -1.09
N THR A 139 4.22 -16.86 -1.19
CA THR A 139 3.24 -16.68 -0.09
C THR A 139 3.61 -17.39 1.20
N ASP A 140 4.35 -18.50 1.13
CA ASP A 140 4.87 -19.21 2.31
C ASP A 140 5.76 -18.31 3.20
N ASN A 141 6.49 -17.35 2.61
CA ASN A 141 7.30 -16.39 3.35
C ASN A 141 6.48 -15.30 4.03
N TRP A 142 5.22 -15.08 3.64
CA TRP A 142 4.39 -13.97 4.10
C TRP A 142 3.27 -14.38 5.07
N GLY A 143 3.05 -15.68 5.27
CA GLY A 143 2.07 -16.21 6.23
C GLY A 143 0.62 -16.26 5.75
N GLY A 144 0.31 -15.74 4.56
CA GLY A 144 -1.01 -15.82 3.94
C GLY A 144 -0.91 -16.34 2.51
N LYS A 145 -1.59 -17.45 2.20
CA LYS A 145 -1.60 -18.10 0.88
C LYS A 145 -2.44 -17.35 -0.13
N ASN A 146 -3.40 -16.55 0.32
CA ASN A 146 -4.23 -15.71 -0.54
C ASN A 146 -3.67 -14.30 -0.72
N LEU A 147 -2.64 -13.93 0.04
CA LEU A 147 -1.96 -12.65 -0.12
C LEU A 147 -1.29 -12.56 -1.49
N TYR A 148 -1.54 -11.46 -2.19
CA TYR A 148 -0.96 -11.14 -3.50
C TYR A 148 -0.01 -9.94 -3.47
N SER A 149 -0.24 -8.99 -2.56
CA SER A 149 0.52 -7.74 -2.48
C SER A 149 0.63 -7.24 -1.03
N PHE A 150 1.84 -6.82 -0.66
CA PHE A 150 2.07 -5.98 0.51
C PHE A 150 2.34 -4.55 0.03
N ILE A 151 1.64 -3.57 0.59
CA ILE A 151 1.78 -2.17 0.18
C ILE A 151 2.15 -1.35 1.41
N ASN A 152 3.30 -0.67 1.35
CA ASN A 152 3.70 0.27 2.40
C ASN A 152 3.48 1.70 1.91
N MET A 153 2.51 2.38 2.52
CA MET A 153 2.19 3.78 2.30
C MET A 153 2.98 4.71 3.25
N MET A 154 4.06 4.20 3.84
CA MET A 154 4.98 4.95 4.71
C MET A 154 4.22 5.66 5.85
N ARG A 155 4.75 6.79 6.35
CA ARG A 155 4.21 7.46 7.53
C ARG A 155 2.85 8.09 7.22
N TRP A 156 1.83 7.77 8.01
CA TRP A 156 0.43 8.16 7.71
C TRP A 156 0.18 9.68 7.63
N ASP A 157 0.94 10.48 8.36
CA ASP A 157 0.75 11.94 8.47
C ASP A 157 1.65 12.74 7.51
N GLN A 158 2.44 12.08 6.64
CA GLN A 158 3.32 12.79 5.70
C GLN A 158 2.59 13.34 4.47
N TRP A 159 1.43 12.78 4.13
CA TRP A 159 0.76 13.04 2.86
C TRP A 159 0.25 14.48 2.70
N PRO A 160 -0.33 15.12 3.72
CA PRO A 160 -0.73 16.53 3.62
C PRO A 160 0.44 17.48 3.34
N ASP A 161 1.67 17.12 3.73
CA ASP A 161 2.85 17.95 3.44
C ASP A 161 3.24 17.94 1.95
N MET A 162 2.72 16.99 1.16
CA MET A 162 3.08 16.82 -0.25
C MET A 162 2.23 17.67 -1.19
N ASP A 163 0.96 17.87 -0.86
CA ASP A 163 -0.01 18.55 -1.71
C ASP A 163 -0.84 19.62 -0.98
N GLY A 164 -0.71 19.74 0.35
CA GLY A 164 -1.46 20.67 1.18
C GLY A 164 -2.93 20.26 1.40
N LEU A 165 -3.34 19.06 1.00
CA LEU A 165 -4.71 18.58 1.11
C LEU A 165 -4.90 17.70 2.35
N PRO A 166 -6.04 17.81 3.05
CA PRO A 166 -6.35 16.89 4.14
C PRO A 166 -6.57 15.47 3.57
N LEU A 167 -6.25 14.44 4.36
CA LEU A 167 -6.46 13.03 3.97
C LEU A 167 -7.91 12.70 3.59
N THR A 168 -8.89 13.47 4.09
CA THR A 168 -10.30 13.31 3.76
C THR A 168 -10.68 13.87 2.39
N ASP A 169 -9.80 14.64 1.74
CA ASP A 169 -10.03 15.16 0.40
C ASP A 169 -9.66 14.08 -0.63
N PRO A 170 -10.61 13.63 -1.47
CA PRO A 170 -10.33 12.58 -2.46
C PRO A 170 -9.29 12.97 -3.52
N ARG A 171 -8.92 14.25 -3.59
CA ARG A 171 -7.83 14.74 -4.47
C ARG A 171 -6.45 14.59 -3.84
N SER A 172 -6.37 14.20 -2.57
CA SER A 172 -5.09 14.00 -1.91
C SER A 172 -4.26 12.93 -2.62
N VAL A 173 -2.96 13.19 -2.77
CA VAL A 173 -1.98 12.35 -3.45
C VAL A 173 -1.84 10.97 -2.81
N VAL A 174 -2.30 10.79 -1.56
CA VAL A 174 -2.37 9.47 -0.91
C VAL A 174 -3.23 8.49 -1.73
N TYR A 175 -4.32 8.95 -2.33
CA TYR A 175 -5.25 8.08 -3.07
C TYR A 175 -4.69 7.68 -4.44
N SER A 176 -4.11 8.62 -5.18
CA SER A 176 -3.46 8.31 -6.45
C SER A 176 -2.21 7.44 -6.24
N THR A 177 -1.44 7.69 -5.19
CA THR A 177 -0.27 6.86 -4.84
C THR A 177 -0.69 5.46 -4.41
N LEU A 178 -1.70 5.30 -3.56
CA LEU A 178 -2.22 3.98 -3.20
C LEU A 178 -2.72 3.23 -4.45
N GLY A 179 -3.43 3.93 -5.34
CA GLY A 179 -3.86 3.38 -6.61
C GLY A 179 -2.68 2.93 -7.49
N GLN A 180 -1.62 3.71 -7.55
CA GLN A 180 -0.39 3.37 -8.27
C GLN A 180 0.25 2.11 -7.70
N GLU A 181 0.54 2.07 -6.39
CA GLU A 181 1.22 0.94 -5.75
C GLU A 181 0.37 -0.33 -5.84
N PHE A 182 -0.95 -0.24 -5.62
CA PHE A 182 -1.86 -1.37 -5.82
C PHE A 182 -1.84 -1.87 -7.27
N ALA A 183 -1.80 -0.95 -8.24
CA ALA A 183 -1.85 -1.29 -9.66
C ALA A 183 -0.54 -1.87 -10.23
N HIS A 184 0.60 -1.76 -9.52
CA HIS A 184 1.88 -2.38 -9.94
C HIS A 184 1.71 -3.86 -10.25
N ARG A 185 0.86 -4.56 -9.49
CA ARG A 185 0.55 -5.97 -9.71
C ARG A 185 0.02 -6.28 -11.11
N TRP A 186 -0.73 -5.38 -11.74
CA TRP A 186 -1.49 -5.67 -12.97
C TRP A 186 -1.07 -4.85 -14.18
N LEU A 187 -0.63 -3.60 -14.02
CA LEU A 187 -0.60 -2.66 -15.14
C LEU A 187 0.77 -2.57 -15.80
N SER A 188 1.80 -2.06 -15.11
CA SER A 188 2.93 -1.44 -15.83
C SER A 188 4.22 -2.25 -15.90
N PHE A 189 4.13 -3.45 -16.47
CA PHE A 189 5.33 -4.22 -16.88
C PHE A 189 5.20 -4.77 -18.32
N LEU A 190 4.14 -4.37 -19.03
CA LEU A 190 3.77 -4.92 -20.33
C LEU A 190 4.89 -4.76 -21.38
N ARG A 191 5.13 -5.84 -22.11
CA ARG A 191 5.99 -5.87 -23.31
C ARG A 191 5.12 -6.23 -24.51
N TYR A 192 5.40 -5.62 -25.66
CA TYR A 192 4.66 -5.88 -26.89
C TYR A 192 5.62 -6.09 -28.07
N LYS A 193 5.16 -6.76 -29.13
CA LYS A 193 5.90 -6.80 -30.41
C LYS A 193 5.54 -5.56 -31.23
N ASN A 194 6.54 -4.77 -31.62
CA ASN A 194 6.34 -3.61 -32.48
C ASN A 194 6.05 -4.03 -33.95
N ARG A 195 5.87 -3.05 -34.84
CA ARG A 195 5.59 -3.30 -36.26
C ARG A 195 6.67 -4.14 -36.96
N ALA A 196 7.92 -4.10 -36.49
CA ALA A 196 9.03 -4.91 -37.02
C ALA A 196 9.11 -6.32 -36.40
N GLY A 197 8.15 -6.70 -35.54
CA GLY A 197 8.14 -7.98 -34.84
C GLY A 197 9.07 -8.06 -33.62
N VAL A 198 9.73 -6.96 -33.26
CA VAL A 198 10.71 -6.87 -32.17
C VAL A 198 10.00 -6.56 -30.85
N VAL A 199 10.41 -7.21 -29.76
CA VAL A 199 9.90 -6.94 -28.41
C VAL A 199 10.30 -5.54 -27.97
N SER A 200 9.32 -4.75 -27.53
CA SER A 200 9.45 -3.35 -27.14
C SER A 200 8.90 -3.12 -25.73
N GLN A 201 9.49 -2.14 -25.05
CA GLN A 201 9.06 -1.57 -23.75
C GLN A 201 8.81 -0.06 -23.87
N ALA A 202 8.56 0.45 -25.08
CA ALA A 202 8.40 1.89 -25.31
C ALA A 202 7.16 2.49 -24.61
N MET A 203 6.21 1.66 -24.21
CA MET A 203 5.06 2.06 -23.39
C MET A 203 5.41 2.25 -21.91
N LEU A 204 6.62 1.89 -21.47
CA LEU A 204 7.05 1.92 -20.08
C LEU A 204 8.00 3.09 -19.81
N GLY A 205 7.69 3.86 -18.77
CA GLY A 205 8.40 5.04 -18.30
C GLY A 205 9.35 4.75 -17.14
N ARG A 206 9.22 5.52 -16.06
CA ARG A 206 10.03 5.47 -14.83
C ARG A 206 10.19 4.04 -14.33
N ASP A 207 11.44 3.65 -14.11
CA ASP A 207 11.88 2.31 -13.66
C ASP A 207 11.38 1.12 -14.51
N LYS A 208 10.83 1.38 -15.70
CA LYS A 208 10.09 0.39 -16.50
C LYS A 208 8.97 -0.29 -15.71
N ALA A 209 8.40 0.44 -14.75
CA ALA A 209 7.34 0.01 -13.83
C ALA A 209 6.13 0.95 -13.85
N HIS A 210 6.11 1.95 -14.75
CA HIS A 210 5.03 2.93 -14.92
C HIS A 210 4.77 3.16 -16.41
N TRP A 211 3.66 3.82 -16.77
CA TRP A 211 3.45 4.24 -18.15
C TRP A 211 4.46 5.30 -18.56
N ALA A 212 4.89 5.22 -19.83
CA ALA A 212 5.65 6.30 -20.42
C ALA A 212 4.76 7.54 -20.52
N SER A 213 5.31 8.72 -20.29
CA SER A 213 4.57 9.98 -20.44
C SER A 213 4.01 10.17 -21.85
N THR A 214 4.63 9.55 -22.86
CA THR A 214 4.18 9.55 -24.27
C THR A 214 3.06 8.55 -24.57
N LEU A 215 2.64 7.73 -23.59
CA LEU A 215 1.54 6.80 -23.75
C LEU A 215 0.20 7.50 -23.47
N GLN A 216 -0.75 7.37 -24.37
CA GLN A 216 -2.16 7.67 -24.09
C GLN A 216 -2.70 6.63 -23.11
N ALA A 217 -2.76 6.99 -21.83
CA ALA A 217 -3.20 6.13 -20.74
C ALA A 217 -4.37 6.72 -19.95
N PHE A 218 -5.06 7.71 -20.52
CA PHE A 218 -6.32 8.29 -20.02
C PHE A 218 -6.26 8.71 -18.54
N GLY A 219 -5.13 9.29 -18.11
CA GLY A 219 -4.95 9.72 -16.72
C GLY A 219 -4.79 8.57 -15.70
N SER A 220 -4.36 7.39 -16.15
CA SER A 220 -4.04 6.27 -15.25
C SER A 220 -3.11 6.69 -14.12
N VAL A 221 -3.38 6.20 -12.90
CA VAL A 221 -2.54 6.40 -11.71
C VAL A 221 -1.09 5.90 -11.86
N MET A 222 -0.79 5.15 -12.93
CA MET A 222 0.54 4.65 -13.28
C MET A 222 1.33 5.66 -14.13
N ASP A 223 1.45 6.93 -13.71
CA ASP A 223 2.05 8.04 -14.47
C ASP A 223 1.39 8.31 -15.85
N GLY A 224 0.14 7.90 -16.03
CA GLY A 224 -0.58 7.97 -17.30
C GLY A 224 -1.02 9.37 -17.67
N GLN A 225 -0.83 9.74 -18.94
CA GLN A 225 -1.27 11.04 -19.47
C GLN A 225 -2.55 10.89 -20.31
N LEU A 226 -3.34 11.97 -20.38
CA LEU A 226 -4.42 12.13 -21.34
C LEU A 226 -3.95 13.07 -22.45
N TRP A 227 -3.57 12.50 -23.59
CA TRP A 227 -3.18 13.25 -24.79
C TRP A 227 -4.41 13.59 -25.64
N SER A 228 -4.43 14.78 -26.23
CA SER A 228 -5.45 15.20 -27.19
C SER A 228 -4.81 15.44 -28.54
N ASP A 229 -5.23 14.71 -29.58
CA ASP A 229 -4.73 14.98 -30.93
C ASP A 229 -5.32 16.28 -31.48
N ASN A 230 -4.47 17.30 -31.67
CA ASN A 230 -4.87 18.60 -32.24
C ASN A 230 -5.09 18.54 -33.76
N LYS A 231 -4.80 17.40 -34.42
CA LYS A 231 -4.94 17.13 -35.86
C LYS A 231 -4.01 17.95 -36.76
N ASP A 232 -2.98 18.57 -36.19
CA ASP A 232 -1.97 19.37 -36.90
C ASP A 232 -0.54 18.83 -36.68
N GLY A 233 -0.41 17.65 -36.08
CA GLY A 233 0.86 17.04 -35.70
C GLY A 233 1.35 17.43 -34.30
N THR A 234 0.54 18.19 -33.53
CA THR A 234 0.76 18.47 -32.11
C THR A 234 -0.25 17.73 -31.22
N PHE A 235 0.00 17.73 -29.90
CA PHE A 235 -0.83 17.08 -28.88
C PHE A 235 -1.11 18.01 -27.69
#